data_AF-A0A060CBN2-F1
#
_entry.id   AF-A0A060CBN2-F1
#
_cell.length_a   1.000
_cell.length_b   1.000
_cell.length_c   1.000
_cell.angle_alpha   90.00
_cell.angle_beta   90.00
_cell.angle_gamma   90.00
#
_symmetry.space_group_name_H-M   'P 1'
#
loop_
_entity.id
_entity.type
_entity.pdbx_description
1 polymer ?
#
loop_
_entity_poly.entity_id
_entity_poly.type
_entity_poly.pdbx_seq_one_letter_code
_entity_poly.pdbx_strand_id
1 'polypeptide(L)'
;MKAFRDVIAWAEGTSTSRYTKNNGYDVIVDGINSPHIFTDYSTHPNILVTVNRKGLKSTAAGRYQLLGKYWPHYRDQLNLPDYSPSSQDAVAVQLIKEQGAYADVLAGRIEVAIQKCSNIWASFPRRRDTTSANTECQTW
;
A
#
# COMPACT_ATOMS: atom_id res chain seq x y z
N MET A 1 11.00 -7.36 9.80
CA MET A 1 10.11 -6.24 9.40
C MET A 1 10.46 -5.65 8.03
N LYS A 2 11.69 -5.16 7.79
CA LYS A 2 12.10 -4.64 6.46
C LYS A 2 11.80 -5.61 5.31
N ALA A 3 12.20 -6.88 5.45
CA ALA A 3 11.96 -7.91 4.42
C ALA A 3 10.47 -8.11 4.09
N PHE A 4 9.58 -8.04 5.09
CA PHE A 4 8.14 -8.17 4.85
C PHE A 4 7.57 -6.96 4.09
N ARG A 5 8.08 -5.75 4.39
CA ARG A 5 7.76 -4.57 3.57
C ARG A 5 8.27 -4.69 2.14
N ASP A 6 9.43 -5.31 1.94
CA ASP A 6 9.96 -5.60 0.60
C ASP A 6 9.06 -6.60 -0.15
N VAL A 7 8.47 -7.60 0.55
CA VAL A 7 7.45 -8.51 -0.01
C VAL A 7 6.20 -7.75 -0.45
N ILE A 8 5.68 -6.84 0.40
CA ILE A 8 4.51 -6.01 0.03
C ILE A 8 4.83 -5.18 -1.23
N ALA A 9 5.96 -4.47 -1.24
CA ALA A 9 6.36 -3.63 -2.37
C ALA A 9 6.56 -4.41 -3.68
N TRP A 10 6.97 -5.68 -3.59
CA TRP A 10 7.08 -6.55 -4.75
C TRP A 10 5.70 -7.01 -5.23
N ALA A 11 4.81 -7.41 -4.31
CA ALA A 11 3.46 -7.88 -4.64
C ALA A 11 2.58 -6.77 -5.24
N GLU A 12 2.74 -5.54 -4.76
CA GLU A 12 2.09 -4.34 -5.30
C GLU A 12 2.71 -3.86 -6.63
N GLY A 13 3.79 -4.50 -7.10
CA GLY A 13 4.47 -4.14 -8.35
C GLY A 13 5.23 -2.82 -8.32
N THR A 14 5.39 -2.19 -7.16
CA THR A 14 6.00 -0.86 -7.03
C THR A 14 7.52 -0.93 -7.07
N SER A 15 8.11 -1.86 -6.30
CA SER A 15 9.57 -2.02 -6.24
C SER A 15 10.19 -2.59 -7.51
N THR A 16 9.39 -3.23 -8.37
CA THR A 16 9.79 -3.77 -9.67
C THR A 16 9.33 -2.91 -10.85
N SER A 17 8.65 -1.77 -10.58
CA SER A 17 8.22 -0.84 -11.61
C SER A 17 9.42 -0.30 -12.39
N ARG A 18 9.39 -0.37 -13.71
CA ARG A 18 10.43 0.22 -14.57
C ARG A 18 10.54 1.75 -14.46
N TYR A 19 9.52 2.40 -13.91
CA TYR A 19 9.44 3.86 -13.81
C TYR A 19 10.02 4.40 -12.50
N THR A 20 10.08 3.57 -11.44
CA THR A 20 10.51 4.04 -10.13
C THR A 20 11.96 4.53 -10.16
N LYS A 21 12.19 5.66 -9.52
CA LYS A 21 13.52 6.20 -9.22
C LYS A 21 13.85 6.09 -7.73
N ASN A 22 12.93 5.56 -6.93
CA ASN A 22 13.04 5.44 -5.48
C ASN A 22 12.40 4.15 -4.96
N ASN A 23 12.78 2.99 -5.52
CA ASN A 23 12.43 1.66 -5.00
C ASN A 23 10.93 1.43 -4.69
N GLY A 24 10.06 2.00 -5.54
CA GLY A 24 8.60 1.95 -5.44
C GLY A 24 7.96 3.10 -4.67
N TYR A 25 8.70 3.90 -3.89
CA TYR A 25 8.14 4.95 -3.03
C TYR A 25 7.53 6.13 -3.80
N ASP A 26 7.86 6.29 -5.07
CA ASP A 26 7.33 7.31 -5.99
C ASP A 26 6.22 6.78 -6.91
N VAL A 27 5.86 5.49 -6.85
CA VAL A 27 4.97 4.88 -7.85
C VAL A 27 3.52 5.32 -7.64
N ILE A 28 2.86 5.71 -8.72
CA ILE A 28 1.41 5.89 -8.80
C ILE A 28 0.83 4.65 -9.47
N VAL A 29 -0.35 4.22 -9.02
CA VAL A 29 -1.10 3.13 -9.64
C VAL A 29 -1.14 3.27 -11.16
N ASP A 30 -0.88 2.17 -11.85
CA ASP A 30 -0.82 2.18 -13.32
C ASP A 30 -2.21 2.23 -13.93
N GLY A 31 -2.33 2.85 -15.11
CA GLY A 31 -3.62 3.06 -15.76
C GLY A 31 -3.57 4.02 -16.94
N ILE A 32 -4.74 4.26 -17.54
CA ILE A 32 -4.89 4.94 -18.83
C ILE A 32 -4.27 6.35 -18.81
N ASN A 33 -4.44 7.07 -17.69
CA ASN A 33 -3.97 8.43 -17.49
C ASN A 33 -2.91 8.53 -16.38
N SER A 34 -2.23 7.43 -16.06
CA SER A 34 -1.23 7.42 -14.99
C SER A 34 0.03 8.19 -15.43
N PRO A 35 0.56 9.10 -14.58
CA PRO A 35 1.91 9.63 -14.78
C PRO A 35 3.00 8.66 -14.31
N HIS A 36 2.63 7.47 -13.84
CA HIS A 36 3.45 6.37 -13.33
C HIS A 36 4.25 6.67 -12.05
N ILE A 37 4.77 7.88 -11.89
CA ILE A 37 5.49 8.31 -10.69
C ILE A 37 5.12 9.74 -10.28
N PHE A 38 5.30 10.07 -9.00
CA PHE A 38 5.33 11.43 -8.47
C PHE A 38 6.75 11.81 -8.03
N THR A 39 7.01 13.11 -7.86
CA THR A 39 8.33 13.63 -7.44
C THR A 39 8.29 14.48 -6.18
N ASP A 40 7.12 14.99 -5.80
CA ASP A 40 6.93 15.73 -4.55
C ASP A 40 6.42 14.81 -3.44
N TYR A 41 7.22 14.69 -2.39
CA TYR A 41 6.91 13.89 -1.21
C TYR A 41 6.28 14.71 -0.08
N SER A 42 6.00 16.01 -0.26
CA SER A 42 5.41 16.85 0.78
C SER A 42 4.06 16.33 1.28
N THR A 43 3.33 15.60 0.45
CA THR A 43 2.07 14.93 0.80
C THR A 43 1.77 13.80 -0.19
N HIS A 44 0.76 12.97 0.11
CA HIS A 44 0.27 11.97 -0.82
C HIS A 44 -0.25 12.65 -2.11
N PRO A 45 0.14 12.20 -3.32
CA PRO A 45 -0.13 12.91 -4.56
C PRO A 45 -1.62 13.00 -4.91
N ASN A 46 -2.43 12.03 -4.45
CA ASN A 46 -3.89 11.99 -4.60
C ASN A 46 -4.36 12.14 -6.07
N ILE A 47 -3.58 11.60 -7.01
CA ILE A 47 -3.87 11.64 -8.44
C ILE A 47 -4.88 10.54 -8.76
N LEU A 48 -6.02 10.91 -9.34
CA LEU A 48 -7.08 9.97 -9.72
C LEU A 48 -6.77 9.34 -11.09
N VAL A 49 -6.47 8.04 -11.08
CA VAL A 49 -6.14 7.26 -12.27
C VAL A 49 -7.27 6.30 -12.62
N THR A 50 -7.63 6.24 -13.91
CA THR A 50 -8.53 5.22 -14.47
C THR A 50 -7.74 3.95 -14.77
N VAL A 51 -7.92 2.92 -13.94
CA VAL A 51 -7.10 1.69 -13.97
C VAL A 51 -7.60 0.65 -14.97
N ASN A 52 -8.83 0.79 -15.49
CA ASN A 52 -9.34 -0.09 -16.53
C ASN A 52 -10.33 0.60 -17.49
N ARG A 53 -10.60 -0.04 -18.64
CA ARG A 53 -11.56 0.45 -19.65
C ARG A 53 -13.02 0.50 -19.16
N LYS A 54 -13.32 -0.14 -18.02
CA LYS A 54 -14.65 -0.13 -17.39
C LYS A 54 -14.86 1.09 -16.48
N GLY A 55 -13.86 1.97 -16.33
CA GLY A 55 -13.96 3.20 -15.56
C GLY A 55 -13.66 3.05 -14.07
N LEU A 56 -13.04 1.95 -13.64
CA LEU A 56 -12.52 1.84 -12.27
C LEU A 56 -11.45 2.91 -12.05
N LYS A 57 -11.55 3.62 -10.92
CA LYS A 57 -10.61 4.68 -10.56
C LYS A 57 -9.93 4.36 -9.24
N SER A 58 -8.64 4.66 -9.14
CA SER A 58 -7.87 4.55 -7.91
C SER A 58 -6.99 5.79 -7.73
N THR A 59 -6.64 6.06 -6.47
CA THR A 59 -5.68 7.11 -6.09
C THR A 59 -4.42 6.50 -5.48
N ALA A 60 -4.26 5.18 -5.58
CA ALA A 60 -3.17 4.46 -4.95
C ALA A 60 -1.80 5.02 -5.35
N ALA A 61 -0.97 5.31 -4.36
CA ALA A 61 0.39 5.79 -4.57
C ALA A 61 1.36 5.29 -3.50
N GLY A 62 2.64 5.45 -3.81
CA GLY A 62 3.75 5.06 -2.97
C GLY A 62 4.02 3.56 -3.01
N ARG A 63 5.04 3.17 -2.24
CA ARG A 63 5.58 1.80 -2.23
C ARG A 63 4.55 0.75 -1.83
N TYR A 64 3.58 1.18 -1.01
CA TYR A 64 2.54 0.34 -0.44
C TYR A 64 1.15 0.65 -1.00
N GLN A 65 1.07 1.46 -2.07
CA GLN A 65 -0.16 1.76 -2.82
C GLN A 65 -1.33 2.25 -1.96
N LEU A 66 -1.05 3.07 -0.94
CA LEU A 66 -2.06 3.65 -0.06
C LEU A 66 -3.04 4.51 -0.87
N LEU A 67 -4.35 4.39 -0.61
CA LEU A 67 -5.32 5.30 -1.23
C LEU A 67 -5.31 6.68 -0.57
N GLY A 68 -5.42 7.73 -1.38
CA GLY A 68 -5.32 9.12 -0.92
C GLY A 68 -6.34 9.50 0.17
N LYS A 69 -7.50 8.84 0.22
CA LYS A 69 -8.52 9.06 1.26
C LYS A 69 -8.08 8.63 2.67
N TYR A 70 -7.17 7.66 2.80
CA TYR A 70 -6.67 7.19 4.10
C TYR A 70 -5.43 7.96 4.57
N TRP A 71 -4.74 8.67 3.67
CA TRP A 71 -3.55 9.42 4.02
C TRP A 71 -3.76 10.42 5.18
N PRO A 72 -4.79 11.29 5.17
CA PRO A 72 -5.00 12.25 6.27
C PRO A 72 -5.14 11.56 7.63
N HIS A 73 -5.86 10.44 7.70
CA HIS A 73 -6.06 9.69 8.93
C HIS A 73 -4.72 9.20 9.51
N TYR A 74 -3.90 8.54 8.70
CA TYR A 74 -2.61 8.02 9.17
C TYR A 74 -1.58 9.11 9.40
N ARG A 75 -1.59 10.18 8.60
CA ARG A 75 -0.76 11.36 8.81
C ARG A 75 -1.00 11.95 10.20
N ASP A 76 -2.27 12.16 10.55
CA ASP A 76 -2.64 12.79 11.82
C ASP A 76 -2.42 11.82 13.00
N GLN A 77 -2.80 10.55 12.85
CA GLN A 77 -2.61 9.52 13.88
C GLN A 77 -1.14 9.29 14.25
N LEU A 78 -0.24 9.33 13.26
CA LEU A 78 1.18 9.04 13.44
C LEU A 78 2.04 10.31 13.49
N ASN A 79 1.43 11.50 13.43
CA ASN A 79 2.09 12.80 13.37
C ASN A 79 3.18 12.86 12.28
N LEU A 80 2.83 12.45 11.06
CA LEU A 80 3.77 12.38 9.94
C LEU A 80 3.90 13.75 9.25
N PRO A 81 5.13 14.22 8.99
CA PRO A 81 5.35 15.55 8.42
C PRO A 81 5.10 15.61 6.91
N ASP A 82 5.15 14.48 6.23
CA ASP A 82 5.20 14.37 4.77
C ASP A 82 4.81 12.96 4.31
N TYR A 83 4.91 12.68 3.01
CA TYR A 83 4.72 11.36 2.41
C TYR A 83 6.03 10.69 1.97
N SER A 84 7.15 11.04 2.62
CA SER A 84 8.49 10.47 2.37
C SER A 84 8.53 8.94 2.54
N PRO A 85 9.60 8.27 2.08
CA PRO A 85 9.78 6.83 2.31
C PRO A 85 9.61 6.39 3.77
N SER A 86 10.13 7.18 4.72
CA SER A 86 9.96 6.90 6.15
C SER A 86 8.50 6.99 6.61
N SER A 87 7.76 7.98 6.11
CA SER A 87 6.34 8.16 6.43
C SER A 87 5.51 7.03 5.84
N GLN A 88 5.79 6.64 4.58
CA GLN A 88 5.15 5.47 3.95
C GLN A 88 5.45 4.17 4.71
N ASP A 89 6.69 3.95 5.15
CA ASP A 89 7.08 2.80 5.97
C ASP A 89 6.32 2.78 7.31
N ALA A 90 6.14 3.95 7.94
CA ALA A 90 5.41 4.07 9.20
C ALA A 90 3.93 3.69 9.02
N VAL A 91 3.28 4.17 7.96
CA VAL A 91 1.90 3.78 7.62
C VAL A 91 1.81 2.28 7.36
N ALA A 92 2.71 1.69 6.58
CA ALA A 92 2.71 0.25 6.32
C ALA A 92 2.86 -0.58 7.60
N VAL A 93 3.74 -0.17 8.51
CA VAL A 93 3.90 -0.82 9.82
C VAL A 93 2.63 -0.68 10.66
N GLN A 94 1.97 0.47 10.63
CA GLN A 94 0.72 0.69 11.35
C GLN A 94 -0.41 -0.21 10.81
N LEU A 95 -0.56 -0.33 9.50
CA LEU A 95 -1.48 -1.26 8.87
C LEU A 95 -1.21 -2.72 9.27
N ILE A 96 0.05 -3.14 9.29
CA ILE A 96 0.45 -4.49 9.74
C ILE A 96 0.07 -4.73 11.22
N LYS A 97 0.18 -3.71 12.06
CA LYS A 97 -0.24 -3.79 13.47
C LYS A 97 -1.75 -3.91 13.59
N GLU A 98 -2.51 -3.12 12.84
CA GLU A 98 -3.97 -3.13 12.82
C GLU A 98 -4.52 -4.47 12.33
N GLN A 99 -3.81 -5.16 11.44
CA GLN A 99 -4.14 -6.53 11.02
C GLN A 99 -3.67 -7.63 12.00
N GLY A 100 -3.05 -7.26 13.13
CA GLY A 100 -2.52 -8.23 14.10
C GLY A 100 -1.42 -9.12 13.52
N ALA A 101 -0.75 -8.70 12.45
CA ALA A 101 0.30 -9.44 11.75
C ALA A 101 1.71 -9.10 12.26
N TYR A 102 1.86 -8.02 13.04
CA TYR A 102 3.17 -7.52 13.49
C TYR A 102 4.01 -8.59 14.20
N ALA A 103 3.43 -9.30 15.16
CA ALA A 103 4.14 -10.36 15.89
C ALA A 103 4.49 -11.57 15.00
N ASP A 104 3.65 -11.88 14.01
CA ASP A 104 3.91 -12.95 13.05
C ASP A 104 5.08 -12.61 12.13
N VAL A 105 5.14 -11.36 11.66
CA VAL A 105 6.28 -10.85 10.88
C VAL A 105 7.58 -10.94 11.67
N LEU A 106 7.56 -10.57 12.95
CA LEU A 106 8.76 -10.65 13.80
C LEU A 106 9.18 -12.09 14.09
N ALA A 107 8.22 -13.01 14.21
CA ALA A 107 8.49 -14.42 14.45
C ALA A 107 8.77 -15.23 13.17
N GLY A 108 8.85 -14.58 11.99
CA GLY A 108 9.10 -15.25 10.71
C GLY A 108 7.92 -16.07 10.18
N ARG A 109 6.72 -15.92 10.73
CA ARG A 109 5.49 -16.59 10.27
C ARG A 109 4.88 -15.85 9.07
N ILE A 110 5.63 -15.83 7.96
CA ILE A 110 5.33 -14.97 6.80
C ILE A 110 3.99 -15.31 6.15
N GLU A 111 3.67 -16.59 5.97
CA GLU A 111 2.39 -17.01 5.40
C GLU A 111 1.19 -16.52 6.22
N VAL A 112 1.28 -16.62 7.56
CA VAL A 112 0.24 -16.12 8.47
C VAL A 112 0.11 -14.61 8.36
N ALA A 113 1.23 -13.89 8.30
CA ALA A 113 1.23 -12.45 8.14
C ALA A 113 0.60 -12.01 6.80
N ILE A 114 0.91 -12.70 5.69
CA ILE A 114 0.29 -12.45 4.37
C ILE A 114 -1.22 -12.64 4.45
N GLN A 115 -1.67 -13.75 5.05
CA GLN A 115 -3.10 -14.05 5.17
C GLN A 115 -3.84 -12.97 5.96
N LYS A 116 -3.29 -12.54 7.09
CA LYS A 116 -3.86 -11.45 7.92
C LYS A 116 -3.91 -10.11 7.19
N CYS A 117 -2.99 -9.86 6.26
CA CYS A 117 -2.89 -8.61 5.51
C CYS A 117 -3.70 -8.60 4.19
N SER A 118 -4.32 -9.71 3.80
CA SER A 118 -5.01 -9.89 2.50
C SER A 118 -6.30 -9.09 2.28
N ASN A 119 -6.81 -8.45 3.34
CA ASN A 119 -7.91 -7.48 3.27
C ASN A 119 -7.43 -6.04 3.00
N ILE A 120 -6.17 -5.73 3.32
CA ILE A 120 -5.58 -4.39 3.16
C ILE A 120 -4.84 -4.26 1.83
N TRP A 121 -4.09 -5.29 1.44
CA TRP A 121 -3.35 -5.35 0.17
C TRP A 121 -4.04 -6.28 -0.81
N ALA A 122 -4.62 -5.71 -1.87
CA ALA A 122 -5.38 -6.44 -2.88
C ALA A 122 -4.53 -7.48 -3.64
N SER A 123 -3.20 -7.29 -3.68
CA SER A 123 -2.25 -8.22 -4.31
C SER A 123 -2.07 -9.53 -3.53
N PHE A 124 -2.42 -9.57 -2.25
CA PHE A 124 -2.23 -10.76 -1.42
C PHE A 124 -3.36 -11.78 -1.61
N PRO A 125 -3.04 -13.10 -1.61
CA PRO A 125 -4.04 -14.14 -1.81
C PRO A 125 -4.97 -14.25 -0.60
N ARG A 126 -6.27 -14.01 -0.83
CA ARG A 126 -7.33 -14.25 0.17
C ARG A 126 -7.64 -15.74 0.31
N ARG A 127 -7.95 -16.19 1.52
CA ARG A 127 -8.62 -17.47 1.74
C ARG A 127 -10.06 -17.40 1.23
N ARG A 128 -10.54 -18.52 0.69
CA ARG A 128 -11.95 -18.74 0.36
C ARG A 128 -12.66 -19.25 1.61
N ASP A 129 -13.10 -18.35 2.47
CA ASP A 129 -14.01 -18.64 3.56
C ASP A 129 -15.21 -17.71 3.52
N THR A 130 -16.40 -18.31 3.62
CA THR A 130 -17.73 -17.75 3.27
C THR A 130 -18.27 -16.70 4.22
N THR A 131 -17.42 -16.09 5.05
CA THR A 131 -17.85 -15.04 6.00
C THR A 131 -16.73 -14.03 6.18
N SER A 132 -16.65 -13.00 5.33
CA SER A 132 -15.80 -11.84 5.61
C SER A 132 -16.64 -10.58 5.57
N ALA A 133 -16.70 -9.91 6.72
CA ALA A 133 -17.24 -8.56 6.86
C ALA A 133 -16.53 -7.64 5.85
N ASN A 134 -17.31 -6.75 5.22
CA ASN A 134 -16.86 -5.76 4.25
C ASN A 134 -15.81 -4.80 4.86
N THR A 135 -14.55 -5.23 4.93
CA THR A 135 -13.43 -4.32 5.20
C THR A 135 -13.01 -3.75 3.85
N GLU A 136 -13.23 -2.46 3.68
CA GLU A 136 -12.85 -1.73 2.47
C GLU A 136 -11.32 -1.74 2.31
N CYS A 137 -10.84 -2.08 1.11
CA CYS A 137 -9.41 -2.16 0.82
C CYS A 137 -8.77 -0.78 1.00
N GLN A 138 -7.68 -0.70 1.76
CA GLN A 138 -7.00 0.57 2.02
C GLN A 138 -5.86 0.87 1.05
N THR A 139 -5.47 -0.14 0.28
CA THR A 139 -4.45 -0.06 -0.76
C THR A 139 -4.97 -0.73 -2.03
N TRP A 140 -4.53 -0.26 -3.20
CA TRP A 140 -5.04 -0.61 -4.54
C TRP A 140 -6.54 -0.35 -4.77
#